data_AF-A0A382HZF3-F1
#
_entry.id   AF-A0A382HZF3-F1
#
_cell.length_a   1.000
_cell.length_b   1.000
_cell.length_c   1.000
_cell.angle_alpha   90.00
_cell.angle_beta   90.00
_cell.angle_gamma   90.00
#
_symmetry.space_group_name_H-M   'P 1'
#
loop_
_entity.id
_entity.type
_entity.pdbx_description
1 polymer ?
#
loop_
_entity_poly.entity_id
_entity_poly.type
_entity_poly.pdbx_seq_one_letter_code
_entity_poly.pdbx_strand_id
1 'polypeptide(L)'
;VDARHFRRVLGRLGLLQLDSVQAVCRSHYLPIYSRLGAYDRDRLDDWLWHSGEMFETWAHEASIAPVDLEPSLRWLKARARAGQT
;
A
#
# COMPACT_ATOMS: atom_id res chain seq x y z
N VAL A 1 -1.23 13.65 12.04
CA VAL A 1 -0.78 12.94 10.81
C VAL A 1 -1.79 13.22 9.69
N ASP A 2 -1.33 13.51 8.47
CA ASP A 2 -2.14 13.83 7.28
C ASP A 2 -1.56 13.15 6.02
N ALA A 3 -2.21 13.33 4.85
CA ALA A 3 -1.79 12.73 3.58
C ALA A 3 -0.32 13.03 3.18
N ARG A 4 0.22 14.21 3.53
CA ARG A 4 1.63 14.54 3.23
C ARG A 4 2.60 13.66 4.01
N HIS A 5 2.22 13.26 5.22
CA HIS A 5 3.01 12.32 6.02
C HIS A 5 2.97 10.92 5.41
N PHE A 6 1.79 10.47 4.98
CA PHE A 6 1.62 9.17 4.35
C PHE A 6 2.38 9.08 3.02
N ARG A 7 2.28 10.08 2.14
CA ARG A 7 3.07 10.18 0.89
C ARG A 7 4.56 10.06 1.14
N ARG A 8 5.10 10.76 2.14
CA ARG A 8 6.52 10.71 2.47
C ARG A 8 6.95 9.31 2.95
N VAL A 9 6.10 8.64 3.73
CA VAL A 9 6.38 7.28 4.20
C VAL A 9 6.32 6.29 3.04
N LEU A 10 5.26 6.33 2.23
CA LEU A 10 5.08 5.42 1.10
C LEU A 10 6.07 5.68 -0.03
N GLY A 11 6.46 6.93 -0.29
CA GLY A 11 7.52 7.24 -1.24
C GLY A 11 8.88 6.67 -0.82
N ARG A 12 9.11 6.43 0.47
CA ARG A 12 10.31 5.74 0.97
C ARG A 12 10.17 4.23 1.02
N LEU A 13 8.97 3.72 1.29
CA LEU A 13 8.68 2.29 1.34
C LEU A 13 8.53 1.65 -0.04
N GLY A 14 8.04 2.41 -1.02
CA GLY A 14 7.62 1.93 -2.33
C GLY A 14 6.22 1.33 -2.34
N LEU A 15 5.91 0.45 -1.38
CA LEU A 15 4.60 -0.22 -1.28
C LEU A 15 4.23 -0.59 0.17
N LEU A 16 2.97 -0.94 0.37
CA LEU A 16 2.46 -1.64 1.55
C LEU A 16 1.95 -3.02 1.14
N GLN A 17 2.34 -4.06 1.88
CA GLN A 17 1.76 -5.38 1.68
C GLN A 17 0.38 -5.47 2.32
N LEU A 18 -0.57 -6.07 1.61
CA LEU A 18 -1.86 -6.47 2.13
C LEU A 18 -1.77 -7.91 2.63
N ASP A 19 -2.36 -8.17 3.79
CA ASP A 19 -2.46 -9.51 4.35
C ASP A 19 -3.87 -9.73 4.88
N SER A 20 -4.36 -10.96 4.71
CA SER A 20 -5.64 -11.43 5.25
C SER A 20 -5.54 -11.83 6.72
N VAL A 21 -4.34 -12.16 7.20
CA VAL A 21 -4.11 -12.54 8.60
C VAL A 21 -4.06 -11.32 9.49
N GLN A 22 -4.84 -11.37 10.58
CA GLN A 22 -4.91 -10.31 11.57
C GLN A 22 -4.76 -10.88 12.99
N ALA A 23 -3.51 -11.00 13.48
CA ALA A 23 -3.27 -11.37 14.88
C ALA A 23 -3.41 -10.17 15.84
N VAL A 24 -3.07 -8.96 15.37
CA VAL A 24 -3.12 -7.72 16.18
C VAL A 24 -3.93 -6.64 15.45
N CYS A 25 -3.57 -6.35 14.20
CA CYS A 25 -4.30 -5.50 13.27
C CYS A 25 -3.87 -5.84 11.83
N ARG A 26 -4.52 -5.27 10.81
CA ARG A 26 -4.10 -5.51 9.43
C ARG A 26 -2.65 -5.07 9.23
N SER A 27 -1.88 -5.88 8.52
CA SER A 27 -0.43 -5.71 8.38
C SER A 27 -0.04 -4.30 7.89
N HIS A 28 -0.74 -3.74 6.91
CA HIS A 28 -0.45 -2.44 6.32
C HIS A 28 -0.55 -1.25 7.30
N TYR A 29 -1.18 -1.41 8.47
CA TYR A 29 -1.18 -0.37 9.51
C TYR A 29 0.15 -0.31 10.28
N LEU A 30 0.84 -1.45 10.44
CA LEU A 30 2.03 -1.55 11.27
C LEU A 30 3.24 -0.77 10.70
N PRO A 31 3.56 -0.84 9.39
CA PRO A 31 4.65 -0.03 8.81
C PRO A 31 4.45 1.47 8.96
N ILE A 32 3.20 1.94 8.93
CA ILE A 32 2.86 3.36 9.11
C ILE A 32 3.02 3.76 10.56
N TYR A 33 2.49 2.96 11.50
CA TYR A 33 2.65 3.19 12.93
C TYR A 33 4.14 3.24 13.34
N SER A 34 4.94 2.29 12.86
CA SER A 34 6.38 2.24 13.15
C SER A 34 7.15 3.50 12.72
N ARG A 35 6.63 4.28 11.76
CA ARG A 35 7.30 5.46 11.19
C ARG A 35 6.73 6.78 11.68
N LEU A 36 5.43 6.82 11.99
CA LEU A 36 4.70 8.04 12.32
C LEU A 36 4.16 8.06 13.76
N GLY A 37 4.30 6.95 14.51
CA GLY A 37 3.69 6.78 15.82
C GLY A 37 2.17 6.61 15.70
N ALA A 38 1.43 6.97 16.75
CA ALA A 38 -0.03 6.93 16.72
C ALA A 38 -0.60 7.88 15.66
N TYR A 39 -1.52 7.37 14.84
CA TYR A 39 -2.19 8.12 13.78
C TYR A 39 -3.64 7.65 13.65
N ASP A 40 -4.46 8.49 13.03
CA ASP A 40 -5.84 8.18 12.70
C ASP A 40 -5.89 7.24 11.48
N ARG A 41 -6.40 6.02 11.69
CA ARG A 41 -6.45 4.98 10.66
C ARG A 41 -7.47 5.30 9.59
N ASP A 42 -8.56 5.98 9.92
CA ASP A 42 -9.60 6.33 8.96
C ASP A 42 -9.04 7.30 7.93
N ARG A 43 -8.17 8.23 8.35
CA ARG A 43 -7.47 9.13 7.42
C ARG A 43 -6.48 8.42 6.51
N LEU A 44 -5.88 7.32 6.98
CA LEU A 44 -5.02 6.49 6.13
C LEU A 44 -5.88 5.73 5.13
N ASP A 45 -6.98 5.12 5.58
CA ASP A 45 -7.89 4.36 4.72
C ASP A 45 -8.54 5.26 3.66
N ASP A 46 -9.01 6.45 4.03
CA ASP A 46 -9.51 7.45 3.08
C ASP A 46 -8.47 7.79 2.01
N TRP A 47 -7.21 7.95 2.42
CA TRP A 47 -6.14 8.25 1.48
C TRP A 47 -5.77 7.03 0.61
N LEU A 48 -5.67 5.82 1.17
CA LEU A 48 -5.34 4.62 0.41
C LEU A 48 -6.43 4.24 -0.60
N TRP A 49 -7.70 4.43 -0.25
CA TRP A 49 -8.83 3.89 -1.02
C TRP A 49 -9.61 4.93 -1.83
N HIS A 50 -9.54 6.21 -1.46
CA HIS A 50 -10.40 7.25 -2.05
C HIS A 50 -9.64 8.44 -2.65
N SER A 51 -8.32 8.54 -2.45
CA SER A 51 -7.54 9.66 -3.03
C SER A 51 -7.28 9.55 -4.53
N GLY A 52 -7.30 8.33 -5.09
CA GLY A 52 -6.82 8.04 -6.44
C GLY A 52 -5.29 8.08 -6.60
N GLU A 53 -4.53 8.34 -5.52
CA GLU A 53 -3.05 8.37 -5.54
C GLU A 53 -2.43 6.97 -5.44
N MET A 54 -3.25 5.97 -5.07
CA MET A 54 -2.82 4.62 -4.71
C MET A 54 -3.58 3.58 -5.52
N PHE A 55 -2.95 2.43 -5.79
CA PHE A 55 -3.60 1.32 -6.47
C PHE A 55 -3.15 -0.03 -5.92
N GLU A 56 -4.01 -1.04 -6.08
CA GLU A 56 -3.70 -2.43 -5.73
C GLU A 56 -2.96 -3.14 -6.87
N THR A 57 -1.95 -3.92 -6.50
CA THR A 57 -1.16 -4.72 -7.43
C THR A 57 -0.71 -6.04 -6.81
N TRP A 58 -0.48 -7.02 -7.67
CA TRP A 58 0.29 -8.20 -7.33
C TRP A 58 1.76 -7.86 -7.59
N ALA A 59 2.48 -7.49 -6.53
CA ALA A 59 3.92 -7.28 -6.59
C ALA A 59 4.65 -8.57 -6.18
N HIS A 60 5.47 -8.55 -5.14
CA HIS A 60 5.92 -9.79 -4.49
C HIS A 60 4.70 -10.60 -4.00
N GLU A 61 3.70 -9.91 -3.46
CA GLU A 61 2.38 -10.42 -3.05
C GLU A 61 1.32 -9.31 -3.24
N ALA A 62 0.08 -9.53 -2.78
CA ALA A 62 -0.96 -8.51 -2.71
C ALA A 62 -0.44 -7.23 -2.01
N SER A 63 -0.44 -6.10 -2.72
CA SER A 63 0.21 -4.86 -2.28
C SER A 63 -0.56 -3.62 -2.73
N ILE A 64 -0.43 -2.53 -1.98
CA ILE A 64 -0.83 -1.17 -2.40
C ILE A 64 0.43 -0.38 -2.74
N ALA A 65 0.43 0.27 -3.91
CA ALA A 65 1.55 1.09 -4.38
C ALA A 65 1.07 2.45 -4.95
N PRO A 66 1.91 3.50 -4.98
CA PRO A 66 1.57 4.77 -5.62
C PRO A 66 1.27 4.58 -7.11
N VAL A 67 0.23 5.24 -7.61
CA VAL A 67 -0.25 5.10 -9.01
C VAL A 67 0.83 5.41 -10.06
N ASP A 68 1.79 6.29 -9.75
CA ASP A 68 2.91 6.61 -10.64
C ASP A 68 3.81 5.39 -10.94
N LEU A 69 3.79 4.36 -10.09
CA LEU A 69 4.51 3.11 -10.33
C LEU A 69 3.76 2.13 -11.25
N GLU A 70 2.50 2.40 -11.58
CA GLU A 70 1.67 1.49 -12.38
C GLU A 70 2.32 1.10 -13.71
N PRO A 71 2.88 2.02 -14.53
CA PRO A 71 3.52 1.66 -15.79
C PRO A 71 4.68 0.68 -15.59
N SER A 72 5.48 0.89 -14.54
CA SER A 72 6.64 0.05 -14.18
C SER A 72 6.25 -1.32 -13.62
N LEU A 73 5.04 -1.44 -13.06
CA LEU A 73 4.53 -2.66 -12.41
C LEU A 73 3.49 -3.41 -13.26
N ARG A 74 3.07 -2.85 -14.40
CA ARG A 74 2.01 -3.41 -15.26
C ARG A 74 2.30 -4.84 -15.71
N TRP A 75 3.56 -5.17 -15.95
CA TRP A 75 3.97 -6.51 -16.37
C TRP A 75 3.76 -7.57 -15.27
N LEU A 76 3.82 -7.20 -13.99
CA LEU A 76 3.53 -8.11 -12.87
C LEU A 76 2.04 -8.48 -12.86
N LYS A 77 1.14 -7.53 -13.11
CA LYS A 77 -0.29 -7.81 -13.30
C LYS A 77 -0.52 -8.77 -14.47
N ALA A 78 0.21 -8.59 -15.57
CA ALA A 78 0.11 -9.50 -16.72
C ALA A 78 0.56 -10.92 -16.38
N ARG A 79 1.68 -11.06 -15.66
CA ARG A 79 2.15 -12.35 -15.13
C ARG A 79 1.16 -13.01 -14.17
N ALA A 80 0.64 -12.26 -13.20
CA ALA A 80 -0.35 -12.76 -12.25
C ALA A 80 -1.62 -13.25 -12.95
N ARG A 81 -2.11 -12.51 -13.96
CA ARG A 81 -3.24 -12.94 -14.82
C ARG A 81 -2.94 -14.22 -15.60
N ALA A 82 -1.68 -14.45 -15.96
CA ALA A 82 -1.23 -15.68 -16.62
C ALA A 82 -0.96 -16.83 -15.63
N GLY A 83 -1.21 -16.66 -14.33
CA GLY A 83 -0.94 -17.66 -13.30
C GLY A 83 0.55 -17.82 -12.96
N GLN A 84 1.39 -16.84 -13.32
CA GLN A 84 2.84 -16.85 -13.10
C GLN A 84 3.19 -16.01 -11.86
N THR A 85 2.79 -16.48 -10.68
CA THR A 85 3.27 -15.95 -9.40
C THR A 85 4.68 -16.45 -9.14
#